data_AF-A0A925D1I5-F1
#
_entry.id   AF-A0A925D1I5-F1
#
_cell.length_a   1.000
_cell.length_b   1.000
_cell.length_c   1.000
_cell.angle_alpha   90.00
_cell.angle_beta   90.00
_cell.angle_gamma   90.00
#
_symmetry.space_group_name_H-M   'P 1'
#
loop_
_entity.id
_entity.type
_entity.pdbx_description
1 polymer ?
#
loop_
_entity_poly.entity_id
_entity_poly.type
_entity_poly.pdbx_seq_one_letter_code
_entity_poly.pdbx_strand_id
1 'polypeptide(L)'
;MPLFEPLVQELRPAPDPEAVLVRLAAQPYCLFLDSALREPTLGRYSFLAADPFEVLTLPVGTPEPFTWLRTKLQELTSDTVPGLPPFQGGAAGLFSYDLSRSLERIPLPRF
;
A
#
# COMPACT_ATOMS: atom_id res chain seq x y z
N MET A 1 1.84 -6.89 -21.64
CA MET A 1 2.72 -7.66 -20.72
C MET A 1 1.91 -8.82 -20.16
N PRO A 2 2.50 -9.97 -19.79
CA PRO A 2 1.72 -11.06 -19.22
C PRO A 2 1.14 -10.61 -17.87
N LEU A 3 -0.16 -10.79 -17.71
CA LEU A 3 -0.82 -10.63 -16.42
C LEU A 3 -0.36 -11.76 -15.50
N PHE A 4 -0.09 -11.45 -14.24
CA PHE A 4 0.11 -12.51 -13.24
C PHE A 4 -1.24 -12.83 -12.59
N GLU A 5 -1.42 -14.09 -12.19
CA GLU A 5 -2.61 -14.51 -11.47
C GLU A 5 -2.29 -14.53 -9.96
N PRO A 6 -2.98 -13.73 -9.12
CA PRO A 6 -2.75 -13.73 -7.69
C PRO A 6 -3.24 -15.04 -7.08
N LEU A 7 -2.44 -15.63 -6.19
CA LEU A 7 -2.89 -16.75 -5.37
C LEU A 7 -3.85 -16.23 -4.30
N VAL A 8 -5.11 -16.65 -4.38
CA VAL A 8 -6.15 -16.24 -3.45
C VAL A 8 -6.60 -17.44 -2.64
N GLN A 9 -6.46 -17.35 -1.31
CA GLN A 9 -6.92 -18.38 -0.39
C GLN A 9 -7.73 -17.75 0.73
N GLU A 10 -8.98 -18.17 0.87
CA GLU A 10 -9.82 -17.81 2.01
C GLU A 10 -9.39 -18.60 3.25
N LEU A 11 -9.11 -17.91 4.35
CA LEU A 11 -8.78 -18.53 5.63
C LEU A 11 -10.05 -18.73 6.46
N ARG A 12 -10.30 -19.96 6.90
CA ARG A 12 -11.44 -20.31 7.76
C ARG A 12 -10.98 -21.08 9.01
N PRO A 13 -11.30 -20.60 10.23
CA PRO A 13 -11.98 -19.34 10.51
C PRO A 13 -11.13 -18.13 10.10
N ALA A 14 -11.77 -16.99 9.86
CA ALA A 14 -11.05 -15.75 9.61
C ALA A 14 -10.19 -15.41 10.84
N PRO A 15 -8.89 -15.15 10.68
CA PRO A 15 -8.03 -14.82 11.80
C PRO A 15 -8.36 -13.41 12.33
N ASP A 16 -8.13 -13.21 13.63
CA ASP A 16 -8.21 -11.88 14.25
C ASP A 16 -7.11 -10.95 13.67
N PRO A 17 -7.44 -9.81 13.06
CA PRO A 17 -6.47 -8.96 12.36
C PRO A 17 -5.30 -8.49 13.24
N GLU A 18 -5.57 -8.10 14.49
CA GLU A 18 -4.54 -7.66 15.43
C GLU A 18 -3.58 -8.80 15.77
N ALA A 19 -4.11 -10.01 16.00
CA ALA A 19 -3.30 -11.19 16.21
C ALA A 19 -2.44 -11.57 14.99
N VAL A 20 -2.88 -11.29 13.75
CA VAL A 20 -2.04 -11.48 12.56
C VAL A 20 -0.95 -10.40 12.49
N LEU A 21 -1.29 -9.14 12.75
CA LEU A 21 -0.32 -8.04 12.81
C LEU A 21 0.81 -8.38 13.78
N VAL A 22 0.51 -8.79 15.01
CA VAL A 22 1.52 -9.13 16.02
C VAL A 22 2.45 -10.25 15.52
N ARG A 23 1.92 -11.25 14.81
CA ARG A 23 2.72 -12.35 14.25
C ARG A 23 3.61 -11.91 13.09
N LEU A 24 3.18 -10.93 12.29
CA LEU A 24 3.93 -10.42 11.14
C LEU A 24 4.72 -9.15 11.45
N ALA A 25 4.66 -8.60 12.66
CA ALA A 25 5.29 -7.33 13.02
C ALA A 25 6.81 -7.31 12.82
N ALA A 26 7.47 -8.47 12.88
CA ALA A 26 8.91 -8.59 12.65
C ALA A 26 9.30 -8.64 11.16
N GLN A 27 8.32 -8.78 10.24
CA GLN A 27 8.60 -8.81 8.82
C GLN A 27 8.95 -7.41 8.30
N PRO A 28 9.86 -7.30 7.32
CA PRO A 28 10.20 -6.02 6.71
C PRO A 28 8.97 -5.29 6.18
N TYR A 29 8.90 -3.98 6.42
CA TYR A 29 7.83 -3.10 5.91
C TYR A 29 6.40 -3.57 6.24
N CYS A 30 6.20 -4.18 7.41
CA CYS A 30 4.87 -4.56 7.89
C CYS A 30 3.97 -3.32 8.00
N LEU A 31 2.90 -3.30 7.22
CA LEU A 31 1.92 -2.23 7.11
C LEU A 31 0.53 -2.77 7.44
N PHE A 32 -0.14 -2.11 8.38
CA PHE A 32 -1.52 -2.40 8.74
C PHE A 32 -2.38 -1.16 8.48
N LEU A 33 -3.39 -1.32 7.63
CA LEU A 33 -4.39 -0.31 7.32
C LEU A 33 -5.72 -0.78 7.92
N ASP A 34 -6.07 -0.22 9.07
CA ASP A 34 -7.30 -0.56 9.78
C ASP A 34 -8.34 0.54 9.65
N SER A 35 -9.60 0.14 9.46
CA SER A 35 -10.71 1.09 9.43
C SER A 35 -11.40 1.14 10.79
N ALA A 36 -11.05 2.16 11.57
CA ALA A 36 -11.71 2.41 12.88
C ALA A 36 -13.18 2.84 12.74
N LEU A 37 -13.61 3.21 11.53
CA LEU A 37 -14.97 3.67 11.27
C LEU A 37 -15.91 2.46 11.21
N ARG A 38 -16.84 2.35 12.17
CA ARG A 38 -17.91 1.35 12.13
C ARG A 38 -19.04 1.80 11.20
N GLU A 39 -18.70 1.97 9.92
CA GLU A 39 -19.66 2.31 8.86
C GLU A 39 -19.70 1.16 7.84
N PRO A 40 -20.89 0.68 7.43
CA PRO A 40 -21.03 -0.51 6.59
C PRO A 40 -20.28 -0.50 5.24
N THR A 41 -19.99 0.67 4.68
CA THR A 41 -19.38 0.81 3.34
C THR A 41 -17.88 1.11 3.37
N LEU A 42 -17.40 2.00 4.24
CA LEU A 42 -15.99 2.43 4.34
C LEU A 42 -15.23 1.74 5.49
N GLY A 43 -15.94 1.04 6.38
CA GLY A 43 -15.42 0.38 7.58
C GLY A 43 -15.12 -1.11 7.44
N ARG A 44 -15.42 -1.71 6.28
CA ARG A 44 -15.62 -3.17 6.19
C ARG A 44 -14.33 -3.98 6.19
N TYR A 45 -13.19 -3.37 5.83
CA TYR A 45 -11.94 -4.09 5.57
C TYR A 45 -10.78 -3.50 6.35
N SER A 46 -9.93 -4.38 6.86
CA SER A 46 -8.57 -4.07 7.29
C SER A 46 -7.61 -4.79 6.34
N PHE A 47 -6.48 -4.16 6.02
CA PHE A 47 -5.45 -4.72 5.15
C PHE A 47 -4.14 -4.86 5.89
N LEU A 48 -3.47 -5.99 5.73
CA LEU A 48 -2.14 -6.25 6.25
C LEU A 48 -1.24 -6.68 5.11
N ALA A 49 -0.10 -6.01 4.96
CA ALA A 49 0.92 -6.33 3.97
C ALA A 49 2.30 -6.30 4.64
N ALA A 50 3.21 -7.18 4.23
CA ALA A 50 4.57 -7.23 4.73
C ALA A 50 5.47 -7.92 3.69
N ASP A 51 6.78 -7.82 3.88
CA ASP A 51 7.81 -8.43 3.02
C ASP A 51 7.62 -8.09 1.53
N PRO A 52 7.64 -6.80 1.16
CA PRO A 52 7.49 -6.39 -0.23
C PRO A 52 8.71 -6.85 -1.04
N PHE A 53 8.46 -7.34 -2.26
CA PHE A 53 9.54 -7.70 -3.19
C PHE A 53 10.32 -6.47 -3.71
N GLU A 54 9.73 -5.27 -3.66
CA GLU A 54 10.37 -4.01 -4.04
C GLU A 54 9.92 -2.86 -3.13
N VAL A 55 10.86 -1.98 -2.78
CA VAL A 55 10.62 -0.78 -1.96
C VAL A 55 11.09 0.45 -2.72
N LEU A 56 10.17 1.38 -2.98
CA LEU A 56 10.49 2.67 -3.61
C LEU A 56 10.68 3.74 -2.54
N THR A 57 11.91 4.21 -2.35
CA THR A 57 12.23 5.36 -1.50
C THR A 57 12.86 6.47 -2.33
N LEU A 58 12.23 7.64 -2.35
CA LEU A 58 12.67 8.78 -3.15
C LEU A 58 13.18 9.90 -2.24
N PRO A 59 14.35 10.50 -2.55
CA PRO A 59 14.78 11.74 -1.90
C PRO A 59 13.74 12.85 -2.02
N VAL A 60 13.66 13.71 -1.00
CA VAL A 60 12.78 14.89 -1.02
C VAL A 60 13.12 15.79 -2.22
N GLY A 61 12.09 16.22 -2.96
CA GLY A 61 12.25 17.05 -4.15
C GLY A 61 12.61 16.30 -5.43
N THR A 62 12.59 14.96 -5.41
CA THR A 62 12.75 14.15 -6.63
C THR A 62 11.67 14.53 -7.65
N PRO A 63 12.02 14.97 -8.87
CA PRO A 63 11.04 15.31 -9.89
C PRO A 63 10.17 14.12 -10.29
N GLU A 64 8.90 14.39 -10.61
CA GLU A 64 7.96 13.40 -11.16
C GLU A 64 7.84 12.10 -10.32
N PRO A 65 7.65 12.17 -8.98
CA PRO A 65 7.71 11.00 -8.10
C PRO A 65 6.64 9.95 -8.44
N PHE A 66 5.47 10.38 -8.92
CA PHE A 66 4.40 9.49 -9.33
C PHE A 66 4.68 8.77 -10.65
N THR A 67 5.56 9.32 -11.51
CA THR A 67 5.97 8.64 -12.74
C THR A 67 6.80 7.40 -12.41
N TRP A 68 7.71 7.49 -11.42
CA TRP A 68 8.44 6.32 -10.92
C TRP A 68 7.52 5.24 -10.37
N LEU A 69 6.57 5.62 -9.51
CA LEU A 69 5.59 4.70 -8.96
C LEU A 69 4.74 4.05 -10.05
N ARG A 70 4.27 4.84 -11.03
CA ARG A 70 3.47 4.34 -12.15
C ARG A 70 4.23 3.33 -12.98
N THR A 71 5.48 3.60 -13.34
CA THR A 71 6.32 2.68 -14.11
C THR A 71 6.42 1.33 -13.41
N LYS A 72 6.67 1.34 -12.09
CA LYS A 72 6.75 0.12 -11.28
C LYS A 72 5.43 -0.65 -11.20
N LEU A 73 4.31 0.03 -11.00
CA LEU A 73 3.00 -0.61 -11.01
C LEU A 73 2.63 -1.21 -12.38
N GLN A 74 3.17 -0.68 -13.48
CA GLN A 74 2.92 -1.21 -14.82
C GLN A 74 3.73 -2.48 -15.12
N GLU A 75 4.84 -2.72 -14.41
CA GLU A 75 5.65 -3.94 -14.54
C GLU A 75 4.90 -5.19 -14.04
N LEU A 76 3.98 -5.03 -13.08
CA LEU A 76 3.23 -6.11 -12.43
C LEU A 76 1.74 -5.78 -12.37
N THR A 77 0.99 -6.33 -13.31
CA THR A 77 -0.46 -6.10 -13.43
C THR A 77 -1.23 -7.41 -13.34
N SER A 78 -2.40 -7.34 -12.70
CA SER A 78 -3.39 -8.42 -12.59
C SER A 78 -4.76 -7.83 -12.88
N ASP A 79 -5.67 -8.65 -13.40
CA ASP A 79 -7.08 -8.29 -13.44
C ASP A 79 -7.65 -8.24 -12.02
N THR A 80 -8.64 -7.37 -11.81
CA THR A 80 -9.39 -7.32 -10.55
C THR A 80 -10.23 -8.59 -10.42
N VAL A 81 -10.04 -9.34 -9.34
CA VAL A 81 -10.83 -10.54 -9.05
C VAL A 81 -12.17 -10.11 -8.43
N PRO A 82 -13.33 -10.43 -9.05
CA PRO A 82 -14.63 -10.08 -8.51
C PRO A 82 -14.88 -10.74 -7.14
N GLY A 83 -15.48 -9.99 -6.22
CA GLY A 83 -15.87 -10.50 -4.89
C GLY A 83 -14.79 -10.43 -3.81
N LEU A 84 -13.54 -10.09 -4.16
CA LEU A 84 -12.48 -9.84 -3.18
C LEU A 84 -12.52 -8.39 -2.63
N PRO A 85 -11.88 -8.14 -1.47
CA PRO A 85 -11.67 -6.78 -0.97
C PRO A 85 -11.02 -5.84 -2.01
N PRO A 86 -11.18 -4.51 -1.87
CA PRO A 86 -10.78 -3.55 -2.90
C PRO A 86 -9.26 -3.42 -3.11
N PHE A 87 -8.44 -3.71 -2.09
CA PHE A 87 -6.99 -3.74 -2.23
C PHE A 87 -6.53 -5.18 -2.48
N GLN A 88 -6.12 -5.48 -3.72
CA GLN A 88 -5.72 -6.81 -4.19
C GLN A 88 -4.21 -6.87 -4.52
N GLY A 89 -3.41 -6.13 -3.75
CA GLY A 89 -1.99 -5.92 -4.02
C GLY A 89 -1.70 -4.64 -4.80
N GLY A 90 -0.43 -4.41 -5.08
CA GLY A 90 0.08 -3.15 -5.64
C GLY A 90 1.04 -2.47 -4.66
N ALA A 91 1.00 -1.14 -4.60
CA ALA A 91 1.85 -0.35 -3.71
C ALA A 91 1.06 0.18 -2.52
N ALA A 92 1.67 0.13 -1.34
CA ALA A 92 1.16 0.75 -0.12
C ALA A 92 2.34 1.27 0.71
N GLY A 93 2.15 2.40 1.39
CA GLY A 93 3.23 3.05 2.13
C GLY A 93 2.89 4.49 2.50
N LEU A 94 3.92 5.31 2.67
CA LEU A 94 3.80 6.68 3.14
C LEU A 94 4.16 7.69 2.04
N PHE A 95 3.26 8.65 1.82
CA PHE A 95 3.60 9.91 1.17
C PHE A 95 3.89 10.94 2.26
N SER A 96 5.16 11.31 2.42
CA SER A 96 5.57 12.30 3.41
C SER A 96 5.05 13.70 3.05
N TYR A 97 4.93 14.59 4.03
CA TYR A 97 4.54 15.98 3.80
C TYR A 97 5.46 16.70 2.81
N ASP A 98 6.76 16.42 2.86
CA ASP A 98 7.77 17.01 1.96
C ASP A 98 7.70 16.47 0.52
N LEU A 99 6.86 15.47 0.22
CA LEU A 99 6.52 15.10 -1.16
C LEU A 99 6.04 16.32 -1.95
N SER A 100 5.36 17.24 -1.29
CA SER A 100 4.89 18.52 -1.83
C SER A 100 6.00 19.34 -2.52
N ARG A 101 7.25 19.24 -2.07
CA ARG A 101 8.42 19.91 -2.71
C ARG A 101 8.75 19.37 -4.09
N SER A 102 8.24 18.20 -4.43
CA SER A 102 8.36 17.59 -5.76
C SER A 102 7.21 17.98 -6.69
N LEU A 103 6.09 18.46 -6.12
CA LEU A 103 4.86 18.77 -6.84
C LEU A 103 4.70 20.28 -7.06
N GLU A 104 5.19 21.09 -6.13
CA GLU A 104 4.99 22.53 -6.08
C GLU A 104 6.27 23.28 -5.70
N ARG A 105 6.34 24.56 -6.09
CA ARG A 105 7.41 25.46 -5.67
C ARG A 105 7.11 26.01 -4.29
N ILE A 106 7.65 25.38 -3.25
CA ILE A 106 7.40 25.76 -1.86
C ILE A 106 8.60 26.55 -1.31
N PRO A 107 8.40 27.75 -0.72
CA PRO A 107 9.49 28.51 -0.12
C PRO A 107 10.14 27.77 1.05
N LEU A 108 11.40 28.10 1.35
CA LEU A 108 12.04 27.59 2.56
C LEU A 108 11.37 28.20 3.80
N PRO A 109 11.15 27.41 4.88
CA PRO A 109 10.62 27.95 6.12
C PRO A 109 11.52 29.09 6.63
N ARG A 110 10.89 30.15 7.15
CA ARG A 110 11.59 31.24 7.83
C ARG A 110 11.55 30.93 9.32
N PHE A 111 12.64 30.41 9.86
CA PHE A 111 12.86 30.26 11.29
C PHE A 111 13.67 31.45 11.81
#